data_AF-A0A377FVH0-F1
#
_entry.id   AF-A0A377FVH0-F1
#
_cell.length_a   1.000
_cell.length_b   1.000
_cell.length_c   1.000
_cell.angle_alpha   90.00
_cell.angle_beta   90.00
_cell.angle_gamma   90.00
#
_symmetry.space_group_name_H-M   'P 1'
#
loop_
_entity.id
_entity.type
_entity.pdbx_description
1 polymer ?
#
loop_
_entity_poly.entity_id
_entity_poly.type
_entity_poly.pdbx_seq_one_letter_code
_entity_poly.pdbx_strand_id
1 'polypeptide(L)'
;MKEEVRASRAASRKRKRLFRSLTAFVLIASLVGVIALAALMDSKKKETALPQSDDIATEMVGAESEDEPAVEEETEDVVYIEAPYTKVYADDRVTVVYEADLGDRYERLETVSGFVKLQLNERMTGWVTEDRVTTATTSQSDEDIKSAWQQVLPTASESALDLLGKDRESIRTTLGAPKAVQRDQVNEYHFYDGYFLMMRDGRVKAIDWDRQTVATPDATASSEQPSGSWYEGETVQLKLFPYSGIMRVRLEQK
;
A
#
# COMPACT_ATOMS: atom_id res chain seq x y z
N MET A 1 -19.35 -26.37 -48.55
CA MET A 1 -19.20 -25.12 -47.76
C MET A 1 -18.91 -25.34 -46.26
N LYS A 2 -18.20 -26.42 -45.87
CA LYS A 2 -17.82 -26.69 -44.47
C LYS A 2 -16.31 -26.95 -44.26
N GLU A 3 -15.53 -27.12 -45.33
CA GLU A 3 -14.08 -27.40 -45.22
C GLU A 3 -13.20 -26.15 -45.26
N GLU A 4 -13.56 -25.11 -46.02
CA GLU A 4 -12.73 -23.89 -46.14
C GLU A 4 -12.64 -23.06 -44.85
N VAL A 5 -13.63 -23.17 -43.95
CA VAL A 5 -13.65 -22.42 -42.68
C VAL A 5 -12.68 -23.01 -41.64
N ARG A 6 -12.29 -24.29 -41.76
CA ARG A 6 -11.36 -24.92 -40.80
C ARG A 6 -9.89 -24.59 -41.09
N ALA A 7 -9.52 -24.35 -42.34
CA ALA A 7 -8.13 -24.03 -42.71
C ALA A 7 -7.70 -22.62 -42.26
N SER A 8 -8.60 -21.62 -42.27
CA SER A 8 -8.24 -20.24 -41.91
C SER A 8 -7.98 -20.04 -40.40
N ARG A 9 -8.58 -20.86 -39.53
CA ARG A 9 -8.38 -20.82 -38.07
C ARG A 9 -7.07 -21.45 -37.61
N ALA A 10 -6.49 -22.35 -38.39
CA ALA A 10 -5.22 -23.02 -38.05
C ALA A 10 -4.00 -22.13 -38.34
N ALA A 11 -4.03 -21.34 -39.42
CA ALA A 11 -2.93 -20.44 -39.80
C ALA A 11 -2.76 -19.23 -38.86
N SER A 12 -3.86 -18.76 -38.24
CA SER A 12 -3.85 -17.64 -37.29
C SER A 12 -3.16 -17.96 -35.95
N ARG A 13 -3.19 -19.23 -35.51
CA ARG A 13 -2.61 -19.63 -34.21
C ARG A 13 -1.08 -19.77 -34.23
N LYS A 14 -0.47 -20.05 -35.38
CA LYS A 14 1.00 -20.18 -35.49
C LYS A 14 1.74 -18.83 -35.50
N ARG A 15 1.15 -17.76 -36.05
CA ARG A 15 1.79 -16.42 -36.07
C ARG A 15 1.82 -15.72 -34.71
N LYS A 16 0.87 -16.01 -33.80
CA LYS A 16 0.85 -15.44 -32.44
C LYS A 16 1.88 -16.04 -31.48
N ARG A 17 2.41 -17.24 -31.74
CA ARG A 17 3.41 -17.88 -30.86
C ARG A 17 4.84 -17.39 -31.11
N LEU A 18 5.18 -17.04 -32.35
CA LEU A 18 6.52 -16.54 -32.70
C LEU A 18 6.77 -15.09 -32.27
N PHE A 19 5.74 -14.25 -32.19
CA PHE A 19 5.90 -12.85 -31.74
C PHE A 19 6.06 -12.71 -30.22
N ARG A 20 5.71 -13.73 -29.43
CA ARG A 20 5.84 -13.71 -27.95
C ARG A 20 7.23 -14.12 -27.46
N SER A 21 8.01 -14.84 -28.26
CA SER A 21 9.37 -15.25 -27.85
C SER A 21 10.43 -14.17 -28.07
N LEU A 22 10.21 -13.22 -29.00
CA LEU A 22 11.19 -12.17 -29.28
C LEU A 22 11.12 -11.01 -28.24
N THR A 23 9.94 -10.69 -27.72
CA THR A 23 9.76 -9.64 -26.70
C THR A 23 10.32 -10.02 -25.33
N ALA A 24 10.32 -11.32 -25.00
CA ALA A 24 10.87 -11.82 -23.74
C ALA A 24 12.41 -11.69 -23.67
N PHE A 25 13.11 -11.84 -24.79
CA PHE A 25 14.57 -11.72 -24.82
C PHE A 25 15.07 -10.26 -24.68
N VAL A 26 14.30 -9.28 -25.17
CA VAL A 26 14.65 -7.85 -25.05
C VAL A 26 14.46 -7.34 -23.61
N LEU A 27 13.45 -7.84 -22.88
CA LEU A 27 13.19 -7.44 -21.48
C LEU A 27 14.19 -8.05 -20.47
N ILE A 28 14.74 -9.24 -20.75
CA ILE A 28 15.74 -9.86 -19.88
C ILE A 28 17.10 -9.16 -20.02
N ALA A 29 17.47 -8.69 -21.22
CA ALA A 29 18.72 -7.96 -21.44
C ALA A 29 18.72 -6.56 -20.79
N SER A 30 17.56 -5.88 -20.70
CA SER A 30 17.46 -4.58 -20.02
C SER A 30 17.53 -4.70 -18.49
N LEU A 31 17.12 -5.83 -17.91
CA LEU A 31 17.15 -6.04 -16.45
C LEU A 31 18.57 -6.29 -15.92
N VAL A 32 19.41 -7.00 -16.69
CA VAL A 32 20.81 -7.26 -16.32
C VAL A 32 21.66 -5.97 -16.37
N GLY A 33 21.37 -5.06 -17.30
CA GLY A 33 22.08 -3.78 -17.41
C GLY A 33 21.85 -2.83 -16.23
N VAL A 34 20.66 -2.84 -15.64
CA VAL A 34 20.31 -1.97 -14.49
C VAL A 34 20.97 -2.47 -13.19
N ILE A 35 21.06 -3.79 -13.00
CA ILE A 35 21.68 -4.39 -11.80
C ILE A 35 23.19 -4.14 -11.77
N ALA A 36 23.87 -4.18 -12.93
CA ALA A 36 25.30 -3.91 -13.02
C ALA A 36 25.66 -2.44 -12.71
N LEU A 37 24.78 -1.49 -13.04
CA LEU A 37 25.00 -0.06 -12.78
C LEU A 37 24.86 0.29 -11.29
N ALA A 38 23.90 -0.33 -10.59
CA ALA A 38 23.69 -0.14 -9.15
C ALA A 38 24.88 -0.65 -8.31
N ALA A 39 25.45 -1.81 -8.68
CA ALA A 39 26.62 -2.37 -7.99
C ALA A 39 27.89 -1.52 -8.18
N LEU A 40 28.04 -0.86 -9.34
CA LEU A 40 29.19 0.00 -9.61
C LEU A 40 29.12 1.32 -8.80
N MET A 41 27.92 1.86 -8.59
CA MET A 41 27.72 3.10 -7.81
C MET A 41 27.91 2.88 -6.30
N ASP A 42 27.62 1.68 -5.79
CA ASP A 42 27.81 1.34 -4.37
C ASP A 42 29.30 1.11 -4.02
N SER A 43 30.09 0.58 -4.96
CA SER A 43 31.52 0.34 -4.75
C SER A 43 32.39 1.60 -4.61
N LYS A 44 31.90 2.78 -5.02
CA LYS A 44 32.66 4.05 -4.94
C LYS A 44 32.51 4.81 -3.62
N LYS A 45 31.59 4.39 -2.73
CA LYS A 45 31.28 5.14 -1.49
C LYS A 45 32.05 4.69 -0.24
N LYS A 46 32.98 3.75 -0.34
CA LYS A 46 33.65 3.10 0.82
C LYS A 46 35.13 3.43 1.04
N GLU A 47 35.63 4.56 0.54
CA GLU A 47 36.97 5.03 0.91
C GLU A 47 36.94 6.48 1.42
N THR A 48 36.76 6.65 2.72
CA THR A 48 37.35 7.76 3.47
C THR A 48 37.68 7.27 4.88
N ALA A 49 38.97 6.99 5.08
CA ALA A 49 39.62 6.87 6.37
C ALA A 49 39.64 8.24 7.08
N LEU A 50 39.72 8.24 8.42
CA LEU A 50 40.50 9.16 9.27
C LEU A 50 40.39 8.68 10.75
N PRO A 51 41.30 9.09 11.67
CA PRO A 51 41.90 8.21 12.67
C PRO A 51 41.42 8.45 14.11
N GLN A 52 41.83 7.53 15.00
CA GLN A 52 41.69 7.62 16.46
C GLN A 52 42.44 8.81 17.05
N SER A 53 41.88 9.43 18.09
CA SER A 53 42.62 10.23 19.07
C SER A 53 42.08 10.01 20.47
N ASP A 54 43.01 10.02 21.42
CA ASP A 54 42.95 9.51 22.80
C ASP A 54 42.15 10.35 23.81
N ASP A 55 41.84 9.68 24.92
CA ASP A 55 41.35 10.18 26.20
C ASP A 55 42.05 11.44 26.72
N ILE A 56 41.27 12.41 27.23
CA ILE A 56 41.65 13.21 28.41
C ILE A 56 40.39 13.55 29.22
N ALA A 57 40.42 13.22 30.52
CA ALA A 57 39.42 13.58 31.52
C ALA A 57 39.71 14.97 32.12
N THR A 58 38.69 15.80 32.38
CA THR A 58 38.68 16.79 33.48
C THR A 58 37.24 17.18 33.87
N GLU A 59 37.09 17.50 35.15
CA GLU A 59 35.91 17.66 36.00
C GLU A 59 34.91 18.80 35.68
N MET A 60 33.77 18.68 36.38
CA MET A 60 32.58 19.53 36.54
C MET A 60 32.80 21.05 36.70
N VAL A 61 31.80 21.84 36.27
CA VAL A 61 31.04 22.87 37.05
C VAL A 61 30.20 23.70 36.07
N GLY A 62 28.91 23.94 36.40
CA GLY A 62 28.15 25.08 35.86
C GLY A 62 26.71 24.75 35.47
N ALA A 63 25.76 25.14 36.32
CA ALA A 63 24.34 25.10 36.02
C ALA A 63 23.98 26.25 35.07
N GLU A 64 23.46 25.93 33.89
CA GLU A 64 22.53 26.77 33.13
C GLU A 64 21.49 25.81 32.54
N SER A 65 20.23 26.05 32.89
CA SER A 65 19.08 25.34 32.36
C SER A 65 18.90 25.72 30.89
N GLU A 66 19.42 24.89 30.00
CA GLU A 66 19.01 24.89 28.59
C GLU A 66 17.61 24.30 28.53
N ASP A 67 16.62 25.12 28.16
CA ASP A 67 15.36 24.65 27.63
C ASP A 67 15.68 23.65 26.51
N GLU A 68 15.41 22.36 26.75
CA GLU A 68 15.42 21.38 25.68
C GLU A 68 14.49 21.89 24.58
N PRO A 69 14.92 21.96 23.31
CA PRO A 69 13.99 22.27 22.23
C PRO A 69 12.93 21.17 22.28
N ALA A 70 11.70 21.56 22.62
CA ALA A 70 10.54 20.73 22.40
C ALA A 70 10.63 20.28 20.95
N VAL A 71 10.90 19.00 20.75
CA VAL A 71 10.80 18.36 19.45
C VAL A 71 9.34 18.54 19.07
N GLU A 72 9.05 19.53 18.23
CA GLU A 72 7.77 19.58 17.54
C GLU A 72 7.67 18.26 16.80
N GLU A 73 6.81 17.37 17.27
CA GLU A 73 6.43 16.20 16.51
C GLU A 73 5.93 16.74 15.16
N GLU A 74 6.65 16.45 14.07
CA GLU A 74 6.16 16.72 12.73
C GLU A 74 4.81 16.00 12.62
N THR A 75 3.73 16.75 12.77
CA THR A 75 2.40 16.21 12.51
C THR A 75 2.38 15.95 11.02
N GLU A 76 2.54 14.68 10.63
CA GLU A 76 2.37 14.24 9.25
C GLU A 76 1.06 14.84 8.73
N ASP A 77 1.14 15.60 7.65
CA ASP A 77 -0.01 16.21 7.02
C ASP A 77 -0.74 15.13 6.23
N VAL A 78 -1.91 14.69 6.68
CA VAL A 78 -2.59 13.51 6.14
C VAL A 78 -3.74 13.90 5.22
N VAL A 79 -3.88 13.16 4.13
CA VAL A 79 -5.08 13.19 3.28
C VAL A 79 -5.66 11.80 3.06
N TYR A 80 -6.96 11.76 2.80
CA TYR A 80 -7.73 10.56 2.49
C TYR A 80 -8.28 10.62 1.08
N ILE A 81 -8.28 9.49 0.37
CA ILE A 81 -8.89 9.38 -0.95
C ILE A 81 -10.42 9.47 -0.83
N GLU A 82 -11.02 10.44 -1.51
CA GLU A 82 -12.47 10.73 -1.42
C GLU A 82 -13.29 9.99 -2.49
N ALA A 83 -12.66 9.41 -3.52
CA ALA A 83 -13.36 8.69 -4.58
C ALA A 83 -12.76 7.30 -4.83
N PRO A 84 -13.57 6.28 -5.16
CA PRO A 84 -13.06 4.95 -5.51
C PRO A 84 -12.27 4.99 -6.81
N TYR A 85 -11.32 4.05 -6.97
CA TYR A 85 -10.49 3.91 -8.18
C TYR A 85 -9.77 5.21 -8.56
N THR A 86 -9.35 5.97 -7.55
CA THR A 86 -8.69 7.25 -7.77
C THR A 86 -7.32 7.02 -8.37
N LYS A 87 -7.10 7.59 -9.54
CA LYS A 87 -5.82 7.46 -10.25
C LYS A 87 -4.76 8.28 -9.55
N VAL A 88 -3.65 7.62 -9.24
CA VAL A 88 -2.42 8.25 -8.80
C VAL A 88 -1.43 8.21 -9.96
N TYR A 89 -0.88 9.37 -10.28
CA TYR A 89 -0.01 9.59 -11.42
C TYR A 89 1.46 9.69 -11.01
N ALA A 90 2.36 9.37 -11.94
CA ALA A 90 3.78 9.68 -11.82
C ALA A 90 4.03 11.20 -11.86
N ASP A 91 5.30 11.62 -11.74
CA ASP A 91 5.69 13.04 -11.79
C ASP A 91 5.33 13.75 -13.11
N ASP A 92 5.15 13.01 -14.20
CA ASP A 92 4.65 13.56 -15.47
C ASP A 92 3.15 13.96 -15.41
N ARG A 93 2.44 13.58 -14.34
CA ARG A 93 1.00 13.79 -14.10
C ARG A 93 0.10 13.23 -15.20
N VAL A 94 0.59 12.27 -15.98
CA VAL A 94 -0.12 11.64 -17.10
C VAL A 94 -0.12 10.12 -16.95
N THR A 95 1.01 9.54 -16.56
CA THR A 95 1.17 8.10 -16.41
C THR A 95 0.57 7.66 -15.09
N VAL A 96 -0.48 6.83 -15.12
CA VAL A 96 -1.05 6.22 -13.92
C VAL A 96 -0.10 5.16 -13.38
N VAL A 97 0.24 5.27 -12.09
CA VAL A 97 1.14 4.34 -11.40
C VAL A 97 0.42 3.45 -10.39
N TYR A 98 -0.73 3.91 -9.90
CA TYR A 98 -1.54 3.22 -8.90
C TYR A 98 -2.99 3.69 -8.97
N GLU A 99 -3.93 2.82 -8.56
CA GLU A 99 -5.33 3.17 -8.36
C GLU A 99 -5.65 2.98 -6.88
N ALA A 100 -5.93 4.08 -6.20
CA ALA A 100 -6.21 4.08 -4.77
C ALA A 100 -7.69 3.78 -4.49
N ASP A 101 -7.90 3.08 -3.39
CA ASP A 101 -9.23 2.77 -2.88
C ASP A 101 -9.80 3.96 -2.09
N LEU A 102 -11.14 4.04 -2.03
CA LEU A 102 -11.84 5.01 -1.18
C LEU A 102 -11.36 4.89 0.28
N GLY A 103 -11.01 6.02 0.89
CA GLY A 103 -10.53 6.10 2.27
C GLY A 103 -9.06 5.73 2.45
N ASP A 104 -8.30 5.40 1.39
CA ASP A 104 -6.84 5.22 1.51
C ASP A 104 -6.19 6.48 2.11
N ARG A 105 -5.37 6.27 3.14
CA ARG A 105 -4.67 7.31 3.91
C ARG A 105 -3.25 7.46 3.36
N TYR A 106 -2.84 8.71 3.12
CA TYR A 106 -1.48 9.04 2.69
C TYR A 106 -0.97 10.31 3.36
N GLU A 107 0.34 10.35 3.58
CA GLU A 107 1.05 11.60 3.87
C GLU A 107 1.04 12.49 2.62
N ARG A 108 0.61 13.74 2.80
CA ARG A 108 0.68 14.81 1.81
C ARG A 108 2.05 15.47 1.91
N LEU A 109 2.80 15.39 0.83
CA LEU A 109 4.15 15.98 0.74
C LEU A 109 4.12 17.42 0.21
N GLU A 110 3.27 17.69 -0.79
CA GLU A 110 3.13 19.03 -1.39
C GLU A 110 1.83 19.14 -2.19
N THR A 111 1.35 20.38 -2.40
CA THR A 111 0.24 20.70 -3.30
C THR A 111 0.71 21.68 -4.39
N VAL A 112 0.56 21.30 -5.65
CA VAL A 112 1.02 22.11 -6.79
C VAL A 112 0.04 22.01 -7.96
N SER A 113 -0.50 23.16 -8.38
CA SER A 113 -1.32 23.29 -9.60
C SER A 113 -2.55 22.36 -9.63
N GLY A 114 -3.28 22.25 -8.52
CA GLY A 114 -4.48 21.39 -8.42
C GLY A 114 -4.17 19.90 -8.27
N PHE A 115 -2.92 19.55 -7.97
CA PHE A 115 -2.51 18.19 -7.61
C PHE A 115 -1.90 18.17 -6.22
N VAL A 116 -2.12 17.06 -5.53
CA VAL A 116 -1.52 16.74 -4.23
C VAL A 116 -0.54 15.59 -4.43
N LYS A 117 0.68 15.74 -3.92
CA LYS A 117 1.70 14.69 -3.92
C LYS A 117 1.59 13.86 -2.65
N LEU A 118 1.59 12.55 -2.83
CA LEU A 118 1.40 11.55 -1.79
C LEU A 118 2.66 10.71 -1.62
N GLN A 119 3.01 10.38 -0.39
CA GLN A 119 3.96 9.30 -0.08
C GLN A 119 3.22 7.96 -0.17
N LEU A 120 3.49 7.15 -1.20
CA LEU A 120 2.74 5.89 -1.42
C LEU A 120 3.32 4.72 -0.63
N ASN A 121 4.64 4.64 -0.56
CA ASN A 121 5.42 3.68 0.23
C ASN A 121 6.85 4.24 0.42
N GLU A 122 7.76 3.57 1.12
CA GLU A 122 9.12 4.09 1.42
C GLU A 122 9.94 4.55 0.20
N ARG A 123 9.57 4.12 -1.02
CA ARG A 123 10.37 4.29 -2.23
C ARG A 123 9.65 5.01 -3.35
N MET A 124 8.37 5.36 -3.15
CA MET A 124 7.52 5.83 -4.23
C MET A 124 6.58 6.92 -3.75
N THR A 125 6.54 8.00 -4.53
CA THR A 125 5.53 9.05 -4.43
C THR A 125 4.61 9.01 -5.63
N GLY A 126 3.47 9.68 -5.54
CA GLY A 126 2.59 9.88 -6.68
C GLY A 126 1.72 11.12 -6.53
N TRP A 127 1.06 11.52 -7.61
CA TRP A 127 0.23 12.71 -7.65
C TRP A 127 -1.24 12.34 -7.84
N VAL A 128 -2.11 12.97 -7.08
CA VAL A 128 -3.56 12.84 -7.21
C VAL A 128 -4.16 14.23 -7.44
N THR A 129 -5.30 14.33 -8.12
CA THR A 129 -5.98 15.62 -8.25
C THR A 129 -6.56 16.04 -6.91
N GLU A 130 -6.49 17.34 -6.61
CA GLU A 130 -6.91 17.89 -5.31
C GLU A 130 -8.40 17.67 -5.02
N ASP A 131 -9.25 17.59 -6.05
CA ASP A 131 -10.68 17.28 -5.96
C ASP A 131 -11.00 15.82 -5.63
N ARG A 132 -9.97 14.97 -5.44
CA ARG A 132 -10.11 13.54 -5.11
C ARG A 132 -9.60 13.21 -3.72
N VAL A 133 -9.20 14.21 -2.95
CA VAL A 133 -8.73 14.03 -1.58
C VAL A 133 -9.48 14.91 -0.61
N THR A 134 -9.56 14.44 0.63
CA THR A 134 -10.15 15.19 1.73
C THR A 134 -9.27 15.06 2.97
N THR A 135 -9.30 16.06 3.83
CA THR A 135 -8.77 16.00 5.19
C THR A 135 -9.87 15.78 6.22
N ALA A 136 -11.14 15.78 5.79
CA ALA A 136 -12.28 15.58 6.67
C ALA A 136 -12.40 14.10 7.03
N THR A 137 -12.46 13.83 8.33
CA THR A 137 -12.69 12.49 8.87
C THR A 137 -13.52 12.57 10.14
N THR A 138 -14.25 11.51 10.43
CA THR A 138 -14.68 11.24 11.81
C THR A 138 -13.52 10.57 12.55
N SER A 139 -13.58 10.47 13.87
CA SER A 139 -12.64 9.65 14.64
C SER A 139 -13.42 8.94 15.73
N GLN A 140 -13.24 7.64 15.82
CA GLN A 140 -13.87 6.76 16.81
C GLN A 140 -12.78 5.99 17.56
N SER A 141 -13.14 5.34 18.66
CA SER A 141 -12.19 4.46 19.34
C SER A 141 -11.90 3.23 18.48
N ASP A 142 -10.72 2.61 18.66
CA ASP A 142 -10.42 1.34 18.00
C ASP A 142 -11.38 0.21 18.44
N GLU A 143 -11.95 0.30 19.64
CA GLU A 143 -12.97 -0.65 20.12
C GLU A 143 -14.27 -0.53 19.31
N ASP A 144 -14.72 0.69 19.04
CA ASP A 144 -15.89 0.95 18.19
C ASP A 144 -15.66 0.43 16.77
N ILE A 145 -14.47 0.66 16.19
CA ILE A 145 -14.13 0.16 14.86
C ILE A 145 -14.08 -1.38 14.82
N LYS A 146 -13.51 -2.03 15.84
CA LYS A 146 -13.49 -3.50 15.94
C LYS A 146 -14.89 -4.06 16.11
N SER A 147 -15.74 -3.42 16.91
CA SER A 147 -17.17 -3.77 17.05
C SER A 147 -17.89 -3.66 15.71
N ALA A 148 -17.73 -2.54 15.00
CA ALA A 148 -18.30 -2.31 13.67
C ALA A 148 -17.84 -3.37 12.66
N TRP A 149 -16.55 -3.72 12.67
CA TRP A 149 -15.99 -4.79 11.84
C TRP A 149 -16.62 -6.15 12.15
N GLN A 150 -16.77 -6.50 13.43
CA GLN A 150 -17.37 -7.78 13.83
C GLN A 150 -18.86 -7.86 13.51
N GLN A 151 -19.59 -6.73 13.48
CA GLN A 151 -20.99 -6.66 13.05
C GLN A 151 -21.13 -7.03 11.56
N VAL A 152 -20.25 -6.52 10.69
CA VAL A 152 -20.30 -6.83 9.25
C VAL A 152 -19.66 -8.16 8.89
N LEU A 153 -18.76 -8.67 9.75
CA LEU A 153 -18.02 -9.90 9.51
C LEU A 153 -17.98 -10.80 10.77
N PRO A 154 -19.13 -11.32 11.24
CA PRO A 154 -19.23 -12.04 12.51
C PRO A 154 -18.46 -13.36 12.54
N THR A 155 -18.09 -13.90 11.38
CA THR A 155 -17.32 -15.14 11.26
C THR A 155 -15.81 -14.93 11.29
N ALA A 156 -15.32 -13.69 11.22
CA ALA A 156 -13.89 -13.43 11.35
C ALA A 156 -13.44 -13.65 12.79
N SER A 157 -12.26 -14.26 12.92
CA SER A 157 -11.59 -14.41 14.21
C SER A 157 -10.93 -13.09 14.59
N GLU A 158 -11.14 -12.62 15.82
CA GLU A 158 -10.43 -11.45 16.36
C GLU A 158 -8.90 -11.60 16.30
N SER A 159 -8.39 -12.83 16.41
CA SER A 159 -6.95 -13.10 16.25
C SER A 159 -6.40 -12.79 14.86
N ALA A 160 -7.25 -12.56 13.86
CA ALA A 160 -6.80 -12.06 12.57
C ALA A 160 -6.13 -10.69 12.71
N LEU A 161 -6.55 -9.87 13.68
CA LEU A 161 -5.96 -8.55 13.94
C LEU A 161 -4.50 -8.64 14.37
N ASP A 162 -4.09 -9.75 14.99
CA ASP A 162 -2.71 -10.01 15.37
C ASP A 162 -1.78 -10.16 14.16
N LEU A 163 -2.31 -10.20 12.93
CA LEU A 163 -1.53 -10.23 11.69
C LEU A 163 -1.10 -8.84 11.24
N LEU A 164 -1.79 -7.77 11.64
CA LEU A 164 -1.44 -6.40 11.26
C LEU A 164 -0.05 -6.03 11.79
N GLY A 165 0.73 -5.32 10.98
CA GLY A 165 2.09 -4.89 11.30
C GLY A 165 3.18 -5.99 11.26
N LYS A 166 2.79 -7.28 11.20
CA LYS A 166 3.77 -8.37 11.11
C LYS A 166 4.51 -8.35 9.77
N ASP A 167 5.79 -8.71 9.83
CA ASP A 167 6.61 -8.92 8.65
C ASP A 167 6.27 -10.24 7.95
N ARG A 168 6.80 -10.40 6.73
CA ARG A 168 6.57 -11.59 5.89
C ARG A 168 7.00 -12.91 6.57
N GLU A 169 8.10 -12.92 7.29
CA GLU A 169 8.64 -14.13 7.93
C GLU A 169 7.75 -14.57 9.09
N SER A 170 7.35 -13.61 9.93
CA SER A 170 6.37 -13.80 11.01
C SER A 170 5.04 -14.34 10.49
N ILE A 171 4.54 -13.80 9.37
CA ILE A 171 3.32 -14.29 8.71
C ILE A 171 3.49 -15.72 8.19
N ARG A 172 4.60 -16.04 7.54
CA ARG A 172 4.85 -17.39 7.01
C ARG A 172 5.01 -18.44 8.11
N THR A 173 5.57 -18.05 9.26
CA THR A 173 5.63 -18.92 10.44
C THR A 173 4.24 -19.22 10.99
N THR A 174 3.36 -18.21 10.99
CA THR A 174 2.00 -18.32 11.56
C THR A 174 1.03 -19.05 10.63
N LEU A 175 1.01 -18.68 9.34
CA LEU A 175 -0.01 -19.10 8.38
C LEU A 175 0.52 -20.06 7.30
N GLY A 176 1.83 -20.25 7.23
CA GLY A 176 2.47 -20.93 6.11
C GLY A 176 2.55 -20.07 4.85
N ALA A 177 2.86 -20.71 3.73
CA ALA A 177 2.94 -20.05 2.44
C ALA A 177 1.54 -19.66 1.91
N PRO A 178 1.38 -18.47 1.32
CA PRO A 178 0.12 -18.09 0.68
C PRO A 178 -0.16 -18.94 -0.56
N LYS A 179 -1.43 -19.09 -0.91
CA LYS A 179 -1.86 -19.81 -2.13
C LYS A 179 -1.43 -19.11 -3.42
N ALA A 180 -1.41 -17.78 -3.36
CA ALA A 180 -0.95 -16.93 -4.45
C ALA A 180 -0.37 -15.63 -3.89
N VAL A 181 0.52 -15.03 -4.66
CA VAL A 181 1.06 -13.69 -4.40
C VAL A 181 0.85 -12.86 -5.66
N GLN A 182 0.27 -11.67 -5.50
CA GLN A 182 0.17 -10.66 -6.56
C GLN A 182 0.89 -9.39 -6.13
N ARG A 183 1.32 -8.57 -7.09
CA ARG A 183 2.04 -7.32 -6.82
C ARG A 183 1.57 -6.24 -7.78
N ASP A 184 1.41 -5.04 -7.26
CA ASP A 184 1.39 -3.82 -8.06
C ASP A 184 2.66 -2.98 -7.73
N GLN A 185 2.69 -1.70 -8.11
CA GLN A 185 3.84 -0.83 -7.86
C GLN A 185 3.97 -0.41 -6.39
N VAL A 186 2.89 -0.48 -5.62
CA VAL A 186 2.77 0.03 -4.25
C VAL A 186 2.71 -1.10 -3.23
N ASN A 187 1.96 -2.17 -3.53
CA ASN A 187 1.59 -3.23 -2.59
C ASN A 187 1.89 -4.65 -3.12
N GLU A 188 2.06 -5.58 -2.18
CA GLU A 188 2.07 -7.03 -2.42
C GLU A 188 0.88 -7.68 -1.72
N TYR A 189 0.13 -8.54 -2.41
CA TYR A 189 -1.08 -9.18 -1.90
C TYR A 189 -0.87 -10.68 -1.72
N HIS A 190 -1.02 -11.16 -0.50
CA HIS A 190 -0.83 -12.56 -0.12
C HIS A 190 -2.19 -13.22 0.12
N PHE A 191 -2.58 -14.16 -0.75
CA PHE A 191 -3.90 -14.79 -0.71
C PHE A 191 -3.90 -16.06 0.14
N TYR A 192 -4.79 -16.10 1.13
CA TYR A 192 -5.05 -17.24 2.01
C TYR A 192 -6.50 -17.72 1.85
N ASP A 193 -6.91 -18.72 2.63
CA ASP A 193 -8.30 -19.15 2.65
C ASP A 193 -9.18 -18.15 3.39
N GLY A 194 -10.14 -17.57 2.68
CA GLY A 194 -11.15 -16.65 3.23
C GLY A 194 -10.73 -15.18 3.29
N TYR A 195 -9.43 -14.87 3.20
CA TYR A 195 -8.91 -13.49 3.20
C TYR A 195 -7.59 -13.37 2.44
N PHE A 196 -7.17 -12.14 2.19
CA PHE A 196 -5.81 -11.84 1.74
C PHE A 196 -5.21 -10.71 2.56
N LEU A 197 -3.87 -10.71 2.64
CA LEU A 197 -3.11 -9.67 3.34
C LEU A 197 -2.55 -8.70 2.29
N MET A 198 -2.78 -7.40 2.47
CA MET A 198 -2.05 -6.37 1.77
C MET A 198 -0.76 -6.06 2.54
N MET A 199 0.37 -6.25 1.88
CA MET A 199 1.67 -5.90 2.39
C MET A 199 2.21 -4.64 1.70
N ARG A 200 2.74 -3.73 2.51
CA ARG A 200 3.46 -2.54 2.08
C ARG A 200 4.72 -2.41 2.92
N ASP A 201 5.85 -2.07 2.29
CA ASP A 201 7.15 -1.94 2.98
C ASP A 201 7.52 -3.17 3.83
N GLY A 202 7.19 -4.37 3.32
CA GLY A 202 7.52 -5.64 3.96
C GLY A 202 6.65 -6.03 5.16
N ARG A 203 5.63 -5.24 5.50
CA ARG A 203 4.71 -5.48 6.63
C ARG A 203 3.26 -5.57 6.17
N VAL A 204 2.43 -6.29 6.93
CA VAL A 204 0.98 -6.33 6.71
C VAL A 204 0.38 -4.98 7.09
N LYS A 205 -0.15 -4.26 6.10
CA LYS A 205 -0.88 -3.01 6.31
C LYS A 205 -2.38 -3.23 6.37
N ALA A 206 -2.92 -4.19 5.63
CA ALA A 206 -4.35 -4.46 5.67
C ALA A 206 -4.68 -5.94 5.54
N ILE A 207 -5.88 -6.30 6.02
CA ILE A 207 -6.50 -7.60 5.84
C ILE A 207 -7.81 -7.39 5.12
N ASP A 208 -8.01 -8.12 4.04
CA ASP A 208 -9.19 -8.04 3.20
C ASP A 208 -9.93 -9.38 3.18
N TRP A 209 -11.23 -9.32 3.52
CA TRP A 209 -12.17 -10.42 3.34
C TRP A 209 -13.06 -10.12 2.16
N ASP A 210 -12.98 -10.97 1.15
CA ASP A 210 -13.71 -10.78 -0.09
C ASP A 210 -14.99 -11.64 -0.13
N ARG A 211 -15.96 -11.23 -0.96
CA ARG A 211 -17.24 -11.94 -1.17
C ARG A 211 -18.10 -12.12 0.08
N GLN A 212 -18.10 -11.14 0.96
CA GLN A 212 -18.94 -11.11 2.16
C GLN A 212 -20.37 -10.67 1.81
N THR A 213 -21.34 -11.02 2.65
CA THR A 213 -22.68 -10.47 2.56
C THR A 213 -22.63 -8.96 2.80
N VAL A 214 -23.33 -8.18 2.00
CA VAL A 214 -23.42 -6.72 2.20
C VAL A 214 -24.10 -6.43 3.54
N ALA A 215 -23.45 -5.63 4.37
CA ALA A 215 -23.92 -5.21 5.68
C ALA A 215 -23.39 -3.80 5.97
N THR A 216 -24.13 -3.05 6.77
CA THR A 216 -23.74 -1.72 7.26
C THR A 216 -23.64 -1.79 8.78
N PRO A 217 -22.51 -1.40 9.38
CA PRO A 217 -22.35 -1.40 10.83
C PRO A 217 -23.09 -0.22 11.46
N ASP A 218 -23.39 -0.34 12.75
CA ASP A 218 -23.82 0.78 13.57
C ASP A 218 -22.59 1.59 14.04
N ALA A 219 -22.03 2.38 13.12
CA ALA A 219 -20.90 3.27 13.35
C ALA A 219 -20.99 4.51 12.46
N THR A 220 -20.35 5.61 12.87
CA THR A 220 -20.38 6.85 12.08
C THR A 220 -19.30 6.81 11.00
N ALA A 221 -19.70 6.69 9.74
CA ALA A 221 -18.78 6.71 8.62
C ALA A 221 -18.11 8.08 8.48
N SER A 222 -16.82 8.08 8.14
CA SER A 222 -16.09 9.29 7.76
C SER A 222 -16.49 9.74 6.36
N SER A 223 -16.80 8.78 5.48
CA SER A 223 -17.54 9.00 4.23
C SER A 223 -18.38 7.77 3.93
N GLU A 224 -19.58 8.00 3.38
CA GLU A 224 -20.47 6.96 2.87
C GLU A 224 -20.92 7.31 1.45
N GLN A 225 -20.69 6.39 0.52
CA GLN A 225 -20.99 6.54 -0.91
C GLN A 225 -21.51 5.20 -1.47
N PRO A 226 -22.20 5.20 -2.64
CA PRO A 226 -22.68 3.95 -3.24
C PRO A 226 -21.58 2.92 -3.52
N SER A 227 -20.34 3.37 -3.73
CA SER A 227 -19.16 2.53 -3.98
C SER A 227 -18.48 2.02 -2.71
N GLY A 228 -18.86 2.52 -1.55
CA GLY A 228 -18.29 2.11 -0.27
C GLY A 228 -18.35 3.16 0.82
N SER A 229 -17.95 2.73 2.01
CA SER A 229 -17.81 3.57 3.19
C SER A 229 -16.51 3.26 3.91
N TRP A 230 -16.02 4.23 4.66
CA TRP A 230 -14.87 4.03 5.54
C TRP A 230 -15.09 4.70 6.89
N TYR A 231 -14.44 4.13 7.91
CA TYR A 231 -14.60 4.48 9.32
C TYR A 231 -13.21 4.54 9.94
N GLU A 232 -12.89 5.68 10.54
CA GLU A 232 -11.59 5.96 11.11
C GLU A 232 -11.57 5.67 12.62
N GLY A 233 -10.63 4.83 13.05
CA GLY A 233 -10.30 4.57 14.45
C GLY A 233 -9.12 5.42 14.92
N GLU A 234 -8.47 5.04 16.00
CA GLU A 234 -7.24 5.66 16.48
C GLU A 234 -6.04 5.10 15.71
N THR A 235 -5.93 3.78 15.61
CA THR A 235 -4.80 3.08 14.96
C THR A 235 -5.22 2.19 13.78
N VAL A 236 -6.53 1.96 13.62
CA VAL A 236 -7.08 1.16 12.53
C VAL A 236 -8.14 1.90 11.75
N GLN A 237 -8.41 1.43 10.54
CA GLN A 237 -9.45 1.94 9.66
C GLN A 237 -10.25 0.77 9.08
N LEU A 238 -11.57 0.86 9.12
CA LEU A 238 -12.49 -0.09 8.48
C LEU A 238 -12.96 0.48 7.14
N LYS A 239 -12.90 -0.32 6.08
CA LYS A 239 -13.44 0.04 4.76
C LYS A 239 -14.36 -1.05 4.24
N LEU A 240 -15.49 -0.64 3.69
CA LEU A 240 -16.52 -1.50 3.13
C LEU A 240 -16.70 -1.17 1.66
N PHE A 241 -16.48 -2.15 0.78
CA PHE A 241 -16.58 -1.98 -0.66
C PHE A 241 -17.66 -2.92 -1.21
N PRO A 242 -18.93 -2.48 -1.32
CA PRO A 242 -19.99 -3.27 -1.94
C PRO A 242 -19.79 -3.34 -3.45
N TYR A 243 -19.94 -4.52 -4.03
CA TYR A 243 -19.94 -4.72 -5.47
C TYR A 243 -20.73 -5.97 -5.85
N SER A 244 -21.57 -5.90 -6.89
CA SER A 244 -22.31 -7.06 -7.43
C SER A 244 -23.09 -7.89 -6.39
N GLY A 245 -23.65 -7.24 -5.36
CA GLY A 245 -24.42 -7.91 -4.29
C GLY A 245 -23.59 -8.61 -3.22
N ILE A 246 -22.27 -8.47 -3.26
CA ILE A 246 -21.31 -8.90 -2.23
C ILE A 246 -20.49 -7.70 -1.76
N MET A 247 -19.62 -7.90 -0.77
CA MET A 247 -18.79 -6.86 -0.18
C MET A 247 -17.37 -7.35 0.06
N ARG A 248 -16.39 -6.50 -0.22
CA ARG A 248 -15.03 -6.64 0.32
C ARG A 248 -14.96 -5.81 1.60
N VAL A 249 -14.56 -6.43 2.69
CA VAL A 249 -14.31 -5.79 3.98
C VAL A 249 -12.81 -5.68 4.15
N ARG A 250 -12.28 -4.48 4.40
CA ARG A 250 -10.87 -4.26 4.73
C ARG A 250 -10.75 -3.69 6.12
N LEU A 251 -9.83 -4.23 6.90
CA LEU A 251 -9.29 -3.56 8.07
C LEU A 251 -7.82 -3.22 7.82
N GLU A 252 -7.46 -1.96 8.01
CA GLU A 252 -6.14 -1.41 7.69
C GLU A 252 -5.53 -0.75 8.92
N GLN A 253 -4.23 -0.96 9.12
CA GLN A 253 -3.42 -0.28 10.12
C GLN A 253 -2.91 1.05 9.55
N LYS A 254 -2.97 2.12 10.35
CA LYS A 254 -2.50 3.44 9.94
C LYS A 254 -0.99 3.53 9.69
#